data_AF-A0A357VNB1-F1
#
_entry.id   AF-A0A357VNB1-F1
#
_cell.length_a   1.000
_cell.length_b   1.000
_cell.length_c   1.000
_cell.angle_alpha   90.00
_cell.angle_beta   90.00
_cell.angle_gamma   90.00
#
_symmetry.space_group_name_H-M   'P 1'
#
loop_
_entity.id
_entity.type
_entity.pdbx_description
1 polymer ?
#
loop_
_entity_poly.entity_id
_entity_poly.type
_entity_poly.pdbx_seq_one_letter_code
_entity_poly.pdbx_strand_id
1 'polypeptide(L)'
;MKLRDMILTSLLMVIGLVLHQITPPIVAGMKFNFLLVMLFISIFVNPSPKNAFVAGALGGIFAALTTTFPGGQIANLVDELLTSQVVALIIRMGRNVNQKFMVPLVGFIGTVVSGTIFLLVAMLVTGALPTAFPVLFTTIVIPTAVINTVATSVLYGLVNAITRHIST
;
A
#
# COMPACT_ATOMS: atom_id res chain seq x y z
N MET A 1 15.30 -13.19 5.34
CA MET A 1 14.21 -12.90 6.30
C MET A 1 14.10 -14.09 7.22
N LYS A 2 13.80 -13.86 8.49
CA LYS A 2 13.51 -14.95 9.42
C LYS A 2 12.05 -15.39 9.24
N LEU A 3 11.72 -16.62 9.65
CA LEU A 3 10.36 -17.15 9.57
C LEU A 3 9.35 -16.25 10.29
N ARG A 4 9.72 -15.73 11.47
CA ARG A 4 8.91 -14.78 12.24
C ARG A 4 8.51 -13.55 11.42
N ASP A 5 9.46 -12.94 10.69
CA ASP A 5 9.20 -11.73 9.91
C ASP A 5 8.23 -12.03 8.75
N MET A 6 8.38 -13.19 8.12
CA MET A 6 7.47 -13.63 7.06
C MET A 6 6.05 -13.83 7.61
N ILE A 7 5.91 -14.46 8.78
CA ILE A 7 4.62 -14.66 9.44
C ILE A 7 3.98 -13.30 9.75
N LEU A 8 4.74 -12.35 10.32
CA LEU A 8 4.22 -11.01 10.63
C LEU A 8 3.75 -10.26 9.38
N THR A 9 4.54 -10.29 8.31
CA THR A 9 4.12 -9.68 7.03
C THR A 9 2.86 -10.33 6.49
N SER A 10 2.78 -11.66 6.44
CA SER A 10 1.58 -12.36 5.99
C SER A 10 0.36 -12.01 6.83
N LEU A 11 0.49 -11.94 8.16
CA LEU A 11 -0.60 -11.55 9.06
C LEU A 11 -1.08 -10.12 8.78
N LEU A 12 -0.16 -9.17 8.63
CA LEU A 12 -0.51 -7.78 8.30
C LEU A 12 -1.24 -7.69 6.95
N MET A 13 -0.77 -8.43 5.94
CA MET A 13 -1.43 -8.46 4.62
C MET A 13 -2.84 -9.06 4.70
N VAL A 14 -3.05 -10.13 5.47
CA VAL A 14 -4.38 -10.71 5.68
C VAL A 14 -5.30 -9.76 6.46
N ILE A 15 -4.79 -9.06 7.47
CA ILE A 15 -5.55 -8.01 8.18
C ILE A 15 -5.98 -6.91 7.18
N GLY A 16 -5.06 -6.48 6.31
CA GLY A 16 -5.35 -5.51 5.24
C GLY A 16 -6.47 -5.98 4.32
N LEU A 17 -6.44 -7.26 3.92
CA LEU A 17 -7.49 -7.87 3.09
C LEU A 17 -8.85 -7.88 3.79
N VAL A 18 -8.91 -8.32 5.04
CA VAL A 18 -10.16 -8.38 5.81
C VAL A 18 -10.75 -6.98 5.98
N LEU A 19 -9.92 -6.01 6.38
CA LEU A 19 -10.35 -4.61 6.50
C LEU A 19 -10.84 -4.05 5.16
N HIS A 20 -10.15 -4.35 4.07
CA HIS A 20 -10.56 -3.92 2.73
C HIS A 20 -11.92 -4.52 2.30
N GLN A 21 -12.21 -5.76 2.70
CA GLN A 21 -13.48 -6.41 2.37
C GLN A 21 -14.67 -5.82 3.13
N ILE A 22 -14.52 -5.55 4.43
CA ILE A 22 -15.61 -5.03 5.26
C ILE A 22 -15.87 -3.53 5.05
N THR A 23 -14.91 -2.81 4.46
CA THR A 23 -15.03 -1.36 4.28
C THR A 23 -16.01 -1.04 3.15
N PRO A 24 -17.06 -0.25 3.43
CA PRO A 24 -17.99 0.18 2.39
C PRO A 24 -17.32 1.16 1.42
N PRO A 25 -17.74 1.18 0.13
CA PRO A 25 -17.30 2.21 -0.81
C PRO A 25 -17.73 3.60 -0.34
N ILE A 26 -16.88 4.61 -0.51
CA ILE A 26 -17.16 6.00 -0.13
C ILE A 26 -17.65 6.80 -1.33
N VAL A 27 -16.75 7.19 -2.23
CA VAL A 27 -16.98 8.11 -3.36
C VAL A 27 -16.62 7.39 -4.66
N ALA A 28 -17.50 7.46 -5.66
CA ALA A 28 -17.30 6.85 -6.98
C ALA A 28 -16.96 5.34 -6.96
N GLY A 29 -17.42 4.61 -5.94
CA GLY A 29 -17.14 3.18 -5.77
C GLY A 29 -15.77 2.86 -5.14
N MET A 30 -15.02 3.87 -4.71
CA MET A 30 -13.70 3.67 -4.09
C MET A 30 -13.79 3.34 -2.61
N LYS A 31 -13.07 2.29 -2.20
CA LYS A 31 -12.92 1.87 -0.81
C LYS A 31 -11.63 2.45 -0.20
N PHE A 32 -11.55 2.53 1.13
CA PHE A 32 -10.26 2.74 1.78
C PHE A 32 -9.30 1.62 1.39
N ASN A 33 -8.09 1.96 0.93
CA ASN A 33 -7.09 0.98 0.54
C ASN A 33 -6.28 0.50 1.76
N PHE A 34 -6.93 -0.30 2.60
CA PHE A 34 -6.29 -0.92 3.78
C PHE A 34 -5.20 -1.93 3.41
N LEU A 35 -5.25 -2.53 2.21
CA LEU A 35 -4.20 -3.41 1.70
C LEU A 35 -2.87 -2.65 1.56
N LEU A 36 -2.90 -1.49 0.90
CA LEU A 36 -1.73 -0.65 0.70
C LEU A 36 -1.18 -0.07 2.02
N VAL A 37 -2.09 0.32 2.93
CA VAL A 37 -1.69 0.79 4.28
C VAL A 37 -0.95 -0.31 5.05
N MET A 38 -1.47 -1.55 5.05
CA MET A 38 -0.81 -2.68 5.72
C MET A 38 0.49 -3.09 5.03
N LEU A 39 0.57 -2.95 3.71
CA LEU A 39 1.82 -3.14 2.97
C LEU A 39 2.89 -2.15 3.44
N PHE A 40 2.58 -0.85 3.55
CA PHE A 40 3.53 0.14 4.08
C PHE A 40 3.97 -0.21 5.50
N ILE A 41 3.03 -0.57 6.37
CA ILE A 41 3.34 -0.96 7.75
C ILE A 41 4.24 -2.19 7.79
N SER A 42 3.98 -3.22 6.98
CA SER A 42 4.84 -4.41 6.93
C SER A 42 6.28 -4.07 6.50
N ILE A 43 6.46 -3.10 5.60
CA ILE A 43 7.77 -2.64 5.16
C ILE A 43 8.43 -1.79 6.25
N PHE A 44 7.68 -0.99 6.99
CA PHE A 44 8.23 -0.30 8.17
C PHE A 44 8.70 -1.27 9.26
N VAL A 45 7.99 -2.39 9.46
CA VAL A 45 8.40 -3.44 10.40
C VAL A 45 9.68 -4.13 9.91
N ASN A 46 9.80 -4.39 8.61
CA ASN A 46 11.00 -4.98 8.02
C ASN A 46 11.30 -4.35 6.65
N PRO A 47 12.21 -3.36 6.57
CA PRO A 47 12.47 -2.63 5.33
C PRO A 47 13.41 -3.38 4.38
N SER A 48 13.50 -4.72 4.46
CA SER A 48 14.34 -5.50 3.55
C SER A 48 13.68 -5.66 2.17
N PRO A 49 14.46 -5.64 1.07
CA PRO A 49 13.92 -5.87 -0.28
C PRO A 49 13.20 -7.21 -0.44
N LYS A 50 13.62 -8.23 0.32
CA LYS A 50 12.94 -9.54 0.33
C LYS A 50 11.54 -9.41 0.94
N ASN A 51 11.39 -8.61 1.99
CA ASN A 51 10.08 -8.39 2.62
C ASN A 51 9.17 -7.58 1.73
N ALA A 52 9.70 -6.54 1.10
CA ALA A 52 8.96 -5.73 0.14
C ALA A 52 8.46 -6.55 -1.06
N PHE A 53 9.28 -7.48 -1.58
CA PHE A 53 8.83 -8.42 -2.61
C PHE A 53 7.67 -9.30 -2.13
N VAL A 54 7.77 -9.89 -0.93
CA VAL A 54 6.71 -10.75 -0.37
C VAL A 54 5.43 -9.95 -0.10
N ALA A 55 5.54 -8.79 0.54
CA ALA A 55 4.42 -7.91 0.82
C ALA A 55 3.75 -7.43 -0.47
N GLY A 56 4.53 -6.97 -1.45
CA GLY A 56 4.04 -6.54 -2.76
C GLY A 56 3.39 -7.67 -3.55
N ALA A 57 3.95 -8.88 -3.52
CA ALA A 57 3.34 -10.03 -4.17
C ALA A 57 1.98 -10.39 -3.54
N LEU A 58 1.92 -10.46 -2.20
CA LEU A 58 0.66 -10.73 -1.49
C LEU A 58 -0.36 -9.60 -1.71
N GLY A 59 0.08 -8.34 -1.61
CA GLY A 59 -0.75 -7.15 -1.82
C GLY A 59 -1.32 -7.13 -3.22
N GLY A 60 -0.47 -7.35 -4.23
CA GLY A 60 -0.86 -7.40 -5.63
C GLY A 60 -1.84 -8.54 -5.93
N ILE A 61 -1.61 -9.73 -5.39
CA ILE A 61 -2.55 -10.86 -5.53
C ILE A 61 -3.90 -10.52 -4.89
N PHE A 62 -3.89 -10.02 -3.65
CA PHE A 62 -5.11 -9.68 -2.92
C PHE A 62 -5.88 -8.54 -3.59
N ALA A 63 -5.21 -7.50 -4.05
CA ALA A 63 -5.82 -6.40 -4.77
C ALA A 63 -6.34 -6.86 -6.16
N ALA A 64 -5.61 -7.72 -6.88
CA ALA A 64 -6.06 -8.27 -8.15
C ALA A 64 -7.31 -9.18 -7.99
N LEU A 65 -7.41 -9.95 -6.91
CA LEU A 65 -8.58 -10.81 -6.64
C LEU A 65 -9.83 -10.01 -6.27
N THR A 66 -9.67 -8.77 -5.79
CA THR A 66 -10.76 -8.00 -5.19
C THR A 66 -11.15 -6.76 -5.98
N THR A 67 -10.32 -6.37 -6.97
CA THR A 67 -10.57 -5.22 -7.82
C THR A 67 -11.73 -5.43 -8.78
N THR A 68 -12.53 -4.38 -8.94
CA THR A 68 -13.58 -4.28 -9.96
C THR A 68 -13.19 -3.31 -11.09
N PHE A 69 -12.00 -2.72 -11.02
CA PHE A 69 -11.54 -1.75 -12.01
C PHE A 69 -11.13 -2.46 -13.32
N PRO A 70 -11.55 -1.96 -14.51
CA PRO A 70 -11.14 -2.54 -15.79
C PRO A 70 -9.61 -2.57 -15.94
N GLY A 71 -9.03 -3.74 -16.25
CA GLY A 71 -7.57 -3.93 -16.29
C GLY A 71 -6.89 -3.94 -14.92
N GLY A 72 -7.65 -3.83 -13.83
CA GLY A 72 -7.16 -3.74 -12.46
C GLY A 72 -6.40 -4.98 -11.98
N GLN A 73 -6.70 -6.16 -12.52
CA GLN A 73 -6.01 -7.41 -12.12
C GLN A 73 -4.51 -7.34 -12.42
N ILE A 74 -4.16 -6.90 -13.64
CA ILE A 74 -2.76 -6.73 -14.06
C ILE A 74 -2.17 -5.48 -13.40
N ALA A 75 -2.94 -4.38 -13.36
CA ALA A 75 -2.47 -3.13 -12.79
C ALA A 75 -2.08 -3.27 -11.30
N ASN A 76 -2.90 -3.95 -10.49
CA ASN A 76 -2.60 -4.16 -9.07
C ASN A 76 -1.39 -5.07 -8.83
N LEU A 77 -1.19 -6.11 -9.64
CA LEU A 77 -0.01 -6.97 -9.52
C LEU A 77 1.28 -6.20 -9.78
N VAL A 78 1.29 -5.36 -10.82
CA VAL A 78 2.46 -4.55 -11.17
C VAL A 78 2.66 -3.42 -10.17
N ASP A 79 1.59 -2.71 -9.80
CA ASP A 79 1.63 -1.61 -8.85
C ASP A 79 2.21 -2.06 -7.51
N GLU A 80 1.59 -3.04 -6.85
CA GLU A 80 1.98 -3.40 -5.48
C GLU A 80 3.41 -3.97 -5.42
N LEU A 81 3.87 -4.64 -6.48
CA LEU A 81 5.27 -5.09 -6.59
C LEU A 81 6.25 -3.93 -6.79
N LEU A 82 5.91 -2.90 -7.57
CA LEU A 82 6.81 -1.77 -7.79
C LEU A 82 6.78 -0.80 -6.61
N THR A 83 5.59 -0.48 -6.11
CA THR A 83 5.36 0.40 -4.98
C THR A 83 6.03 -0.14 -3.73
N SER A 84 5.93 -1.44 -3.44
CA SER A 84 6.59 -2.01 -2.26
C SER A 84 8.12 -1.81 -2.29
N GLN A 85 8.73 -1.97 -3.46
CA GLN A 85 10.17 -1.80 -3.63
C GLN A 85 10.58 -0.33 -3.51
N VAL A 86 9.81 0.58 -4.10
CA VAL A 86 10.02 2.04 -3.97
C VAL A 86 9.88 2.48 -2.52
N VAL A 87 8.83 2.05 -1.83
CA VAL A 87 8.59 2.39 -0.41
C VAL A 87 9.68 1.82 0.49
N ALA A 88 10.12 0.58 0.25
CA ALA A 88 11.25 0.01 0.98
C ALA A 88 12.54 0.81 0.77
N LEU A 89 12.80 1.29 -0.45
CA LEU A 89 13.93 2.15 -0.72
C LEU A 89 13.81 3.48 0.04
N ILE A 90 12.65 4.14 -0.02
CA ILE A 90 12.38 5.39 0.70
C ILE A 90 12.63 5.21 2.21
N ILE A 91 12.06 4.15 2.81
CA ILE A 91 12.22 3.85 4.25
C ILE A 91 13.69 3.62 4.61
N ARG A 92 14.44 2.87 3.79
CA ARG A 92 15.87 2.62 4.04
C ARG A 92 16.72 3.87 3.93
N MET A 93 16.46 4.72 2.94
CA MET A 93 17.16 6.00 2.76
C MET A 93 16.83 6.98 3.90
N GLY A 94 15.58 6.99 4.34
CA GLY A 94 15.11 7.82 5.45
C GLY A 94 15.30 7.20 6.84
N ARG A 95 16.20 6.23 7.03
CA ARG A 95 16.42 5.55 8.33
C ARG A 95 16.78 6.49 9.49
N ASN A 96 17.35 7.65 9.18
CA ASN A 96 17.75 8.68 10.15
C ASN A 96 16.64 9.73 10.39
N VAL A 97 15.55 9.68 9.62
CA VAL A 97 14.42 10.60 9.76
C VAL A 97 13.52 10.12 10.90
N ASN A 98 13.02 11.05 11.70
CA ASN A 98 12.10 10.73 12.78
C ASN A 98 10.81 10.10 12.23
N GLN A 99 10.40 8.97 12.82
CA GLN A 99 9.21 8.22 12.40
C GLN A 99 7.92 9.05 12.43
N LYS A 100 7.84 10.08 13.27
CA LYS A 100 6.70 11.03 13.28
C LYS A 100 6.51 11.77 11.95
N PHE A 101 7.59 11.96 11.18
CA PHE A 101 7.54 12.55 9.85
C PHE A 101 7.62 11.49 8.74
N MET A 102 8.43 10.46 8.94
CA MET A 102 8.67 9.43 7.93
C MET A 102 7.40 8.63 7.60
N VAL A 103 6.61 8.29 8.60
CA VAL A 103 5.38 7.49 8.45
C VAL A 103 4.31 8.21 7.62
N PRO A 104 3.89 9.45 7.95
CA PRO A 104 2.94 10.17 7.12
C PRO A 104 3.49 10.48 5.72
N LEU A 105 4.79 10.78 5.61
CA LEU A 105 5.43 11.01 4.31
C LEU A 105 5.31 9.79 3.40
N VAL A 106 5.62 8.59 3.91
CA VAL A 106 5.46 7.34 3.17
C VAL A 106 3.99 7.05 2.88
N GLY A 107 3.09 7.29 3.83
CA GLY A 107 1.65 7.13 3.61
C GLY A 107 1.14 7.98 2.44
N PHE A 108 1.62 9.22 2.32
CA PHE A 108 1.24 10.11 1.23
C PHE A 108 1.95 9.75 -0.08
N ILE A 109 3.28 9.81 -0.09
CA ILE A 109 4.09 9.62 -1.31
C ILE A 109 3.93 8.21 -1.84
N GLY A 110 3.93 7.19 -0.97
CA GLY A 110 3.72 5.81 -1.36
C GLY A 110 2.37 5.62 -2.05
N THR A 111 1.30 6.25 -1.55
CA THR A 111 -0.02 6.18 -2.18
C THR A 111 -0.07 6.92 -3.52
N VAL A 112 0.57 8.08 -3.63
CA VAL A 112 0.64 8.82 -4.90
C VAL A 112 1.42 8.01 -5.94
N VAL A 113 2.55 7.42 -5.56
CA VAL A 113 3.34 6.54 -6.42
C VAL A 113 2.51 5.34 -6.86
N SER A 114 1.85 4.65 -5.93
CA SER A 114 1.01 3.49 -6.27
C SER A 114 -0.13 3.87 -7.21
N GLY A 115 -0.90 4.90 -6.86
CA GLY A 115 -2.00 5.37 -7.71
C GLY A 115 -1.53 5.76 -9.11
N THR A 116 -0.34 6.34 -9.23
CA THR A 116 0.25 6.67 -10.54
C THR A 116 0.61 5.42 -11.33
N ILE A 117 1.31 4.46 -10.71
CA ILE A 117 1.71 3.21 -11.37
C ILE A 117 0.46 2.42 -11.79
N PHE A 118 -0.51 2.28 -10.89
CA PHE A 118 -1.78 1.62 -11.15
C PHE A 118 -2.49 2.22 -12.37
N LEU A 119 -2.68 3.55 -12.40
CA LEU A 119 -3.39 4.21 -13.50
C LEU A 119 -2.63 4.11 -14.83
N LEU A 120 -1.29 4.20 -14.80
CA LEU A 120 -0.47 4.04 -16.00
C LEU A 120 -0.57 2.61 -16.56
N VAL A 121 -0.47 1.59 -15.71
CA VAL A 121 -0.58 0.19 -16.16
C VAL A 121 -2.00 -0.12 -16.62
N ALA A 122 -3.02 0.33 -15.90
CA ALA A 122 -4.41 0.15 -16.32
C ALA A 122 -4.70 0.83 -17.67
N MET A 123 -4.08 1.99 -17.93
CA MET A 123 -4.16 2.65 -19.23
C MET A 123 -3.54 1.81 -20.35
N LEU A 124 -2.36 1.24 -20.13
CA LEU A 124 -1.70 0.37 -21.12
C LEU A 124 -2.51 -0.90 -21.39
N VAL A 125 -3.14 -1.48 -20.37
CA VAL A 125 -3.91 -2.73 -20.48
C VAL A 125 -5.26 -2.52 -21.17
N THR A 126 -5.93 -1.39 -20.92
CA THR A 126 -7.29 -1.15 -21.42
C THR A 126 -7.34 -0.30 -22.69
N GLY A 127 -6.29 0.46 -22.99
CA GLY A 127 -6.21 1.36 -24.16
C GLY A 127 -7.12 2.60 -24.09
N ALA A 128 -7.91 2.79 -23.02
CA ALA A 128 -9.03 3.75 -22.99
C ALA A 128 -8.86 4.92 -21.99
N LEU A 129 -7.73 5.00 -21.27
CA LEU A 129 -7.56 5.97 -20.17
C LEU A 129 -6.85 7.32 -20.46
N PRO A 130 -6.34 7.70 -21.66
CA PRO A 130 -5.61 8.97 -21.80
C PRO A 130 -6.40 10.20 -21.35
N THR A 131 -7.71 10.26 -21.62
CA THR A 131 -8.59 11.37 -21.22
C THR A 131 -9.06 11.26 -19.77
N ALA A 132 -9.17 10.05 -19.23
CA ALA A 132 -9.64 9.79 -17.86
C ALA A 132 -8.53 9.95 -16.81
N PHE A 133 -7.25 9.84 -17.19
CA PHE A 133 -6.13 9.85 -16.25
C PHE A 133 -6.11 11.09 -15.33
N PRO A 134 -6.18 12.33 -15.83
CA PRO A 134 -6.11 13.51 -14.95
C PRO A 134 -7.29 13.58 -13.96
N VAL A 135 -8.47 13.16 -14.42
CA VAL A 135 -9.68 13.12 -13.59
C VAL A 135 -9.52 12.07 -12.49
N LEU A 136 -9.13 10.84 -12.83
CA LEU A 136 -8.92 9.78 -11.86
C LEU A 136 -7.79 10.15 -10.89
N PHE A 137 -6.67 10.68 -11.37
CA PHE A 137 -5.57 11.09 -10.50
C PHE A 137 -6.01 12.13 -9.45
N THR A 138 -6.69 13.19 -9.88
CA THR A 138 -7.11 14.27 -8.99
C THR A 138 -8.26 13.90 -8.06
N THR A 139 -9.22 13.09 -8.53
CA THR A 139 -10.43 12.72 -7.77
C THR A 139 -10.29 11.44 -6.96
N ILE A 140 -9.31 10.59 -7.29
CA ILE A 140 -9.09 9.29 -6.64
C ILE A 140 -7.77 9.28 -5.90
N VAL A 141 -6.65 9.47 -6.60
CA VAL A 141 -5.31 9.25 -6.05
C VAL A 141 -5.02 10.24 -4.93
N ILE A 142 -5.27 11.53 -5.17
CA ILE A 142 -4.98 12.57 -4.17
C ILE A 142 -5.84 12.41 -2.91
N PRO A 143 -7.18 12.28 -2.97
CA PRO A 143 -7.98 12.01 -1.78
C PRO A 143 -7.59 10.73 -1.05
N THR A 144 -7.31 9.66 -1.79
CA THR A 144 -6.86 8.38 -1.20
C THR A 144 -5.51 8.55 -0.50
N ALA A 145 -4.58 9.32 -1.05
CA ALA A 145 -3.29 9.58 -0.41
C ALA A 145 -3.44 10.33 0.91
N VAL A 146 -4.32 11.32 0.98
CA VAL A 146 -4.62 12.04 2.24
C VAL A 146 -5.19 11.08 3.28
N ILE A 147 -6.17 10.27 2.89
CA ILE A 147 -6.81 9.29 3.76
C ILE A 147 -5.81 8.24 4.26
N ASN A 148 -5.03 7.64 3.36
CA ASN A 148 -4.02 6.64 3.68
C ASN A 148 -2.91 7.19 4.56
N THR A 149 -2.58 8.48 4.44
CA THR A 149 -1.61 9.15 5.32
C THR A 149 -2.05 9.10 6.78
N VAL A 150 -3.32 9.43 7.03
CA VAL A 150 -3.91 9.37 8.38
C VAL A 150 -3.97 7.92 8.85
N ALA A 151 -4.49 7.02 8.02
CA ALA A 151 -4.62 5.60 8.37
C ALA A 151 -3.27 4.95 8.69
N THR A 152 -2.25 5.20 7.86
CA THR A 152 -0.89 4.68 8.06
C THR A 152 -0.30 5.21 9.36
N SER A 153 -0.47 6.50 9.65
CA SER A 153 0.04 7.12 10.89
C SER A 153 -0.56 6.51 12.15
N VAL A 154 -1.89 6.31 12.16
CA VAL A 154 -2.60 5.72 13.31
C VAL A 154 -2.25 4.24 13.47
N LEU A 155 -2.35 3.46 12.39
CA LEU A 155 -2.18 2.01 12.44
C LEU A 155 -0.72 1.62 12.68
N TYR A 156 0.25 2.36 12.15
CA TYR A 156 1.66 2.17 12.47
C TYR A 156 1.94 2.35 13.97
N GLY A 157 1.33 3.36 14.61
CA GLY A 157 1.47 3.57 16.05
C GLY A 157 1.03 2.36 16.87
N LEU A 158 -0.10 1.76 16.51
CA LEU A 158 -0.62 0.54 17.15
C LEU A 158 0.29 -0.67 16.94
N VAL A 159 0.72 -0.93 15.69
CA VAL A 159 1.57 -2.07 15.36
C VAL A 159 2.95 -1.95 16.02
N ASN A 160 3.52 -0.74 16.05
CA ASN A 160 4.81 -0.49 16.69
C ASN A 160 4.74 -0.69 18.22
N ALA A 161 3.63 -0.30 18.86
CA ALA A 161 3.44 -0.54 20.30
C ALA A 161 3.40 -2.04 20.63
N ILE A 162 2.68 -2.84 19.82
CA ILE A 162 2.57 -4.29 19.99
C ILE A 162 3.92 -4.98 19.71
N THR A 163 4.58 -4.63 18.61
CA THR A 163 5.83 -5.29 18.19
C THR A 163 6.94 -5.15 19.24
N ARG A 164 7.00 -4.01 19.93
CA ARG A 164 7.94 -3.78 21.05
C ARG A 164 7.74 -4.76 22.21
N HIS A 165 6.49 -5.14 22.51
CA HIS A 165 6.17 -6.07 23.59
C HIS A 165 6.49 -7.53 23.25
N ILE A 166 6.60 -7.89 21.97
CA ILE A 166 6.95 -9.26 21.51
C ILE A 166 8.48 -9.38 21.32
N SER A 167 9.25 -8.30 21.46
CA SER A 167 10.72 -8.31 21.37
C SER A 167 11.44 -8.28 22.72
N THR A 168 10.70 -8.06 23.80
CA THR A 168 11.11 -8.24 25.20
C THR A 168 10.78 -9.65 25.65
#